data_AF-A0A1W6SN11-F1
#
_entry.id   AF-A0A1W6SN11-F1
#
_cell.length_a   1.000
_cell.length_b   1.000
_cell.length_c   1.000
_cell.angle_alpha   90.00
_cell.angle_beta   90.00
_cell.angle_gamma   90.00
#
_symmetry.space_group_name_H-M   'P 1'
#
loop_
_entity.id
_entity.type
_entity.pdbx_description
1 polymer ?
#
loop_
_entity_poly.entity_id
_entity_poly.type
_entity_poly.pdbx_seq_one_letter_code
_entity_poly.pdbx_strand_id
1 'polypeptide(L)'
;MMVHAGVAPVQSGSWPFPLFIKRGNVPWWGLILCVLFFSPGCTTPVHKRTAVSTIVIEPMTGTAETKLAAFRLIGRVSVTGDKDSFSGGVQWHHADAGDEILLLSPLGQAVAQIRRDREGVYLTTSEQETFYALDVETLTERVLGWRLPLMGLQYWVQSVNSPATVAEIDRDIDGTIMAIRQDGWEISYLSRFPMPGIETVQAQGARPRLLMLKRPGLQIKLIIDSWNPGNQ
;
A
#
# COMPACT_ATOMS: atom_id res chain seq x y z
N MET A 1 -20.31 -6.33 -77.01
CA MET A 1 -21.03 -5.73 -75.87
C MET A 1 -19.97 -5.29 -74.87
N MET A 2 -19.61 -4.00 -74.80
CA MET A 2 -20.20 -2.98 -73.89
C MET A 2 -20.17 -3.49 -72.43
N VAL A 3 -19.50 -2.86 -71.47
CA VAL A 3 -19.70 -1.47 -71.02
C VAL A 3 -18.47 -0.94 -70.25
N HIS A 4 -18.20 0.37 -70.43
CA HIS A 4 -17.31 1.24 -69.64
C HIS A 4 -17.84 1.47 -68.21
N ALA A 5 -16.97 1.73 -67.23
CA ALA A 5 -17.08 2.91 -66.36
C ALA A 5 -15.98 2.92 -65.29
N GLY A 6 -15.14 3.96 -65.33
CA GLY A 6 -14.41 4.44 -64.16
C GLY A 6 -15.19 5.60 -63.52
N VAL A 7 -15.11 5.72 -62.20
CA VAL A 7 -15.54 6.82 -61.31
C VAL A 7 -14.84 6.54 -59.98
N ALA A 8 -14.30 7.45 -59.15
CA ALA A 8 -13.84 8.84 -59.16
C ALA A 8 -13.15 9.02 -57.78
N PRO A 9 -12.24 9.99 -57.61
CA PRO A 9 -11.49 10.19 -56.37
C PRO A 9 -12.31 10.87 -55.25
N VAL A 10 -12.00 10.51 -54.00
CA VAL A 10 -12.52 11.13 -52.78
C VAL A 10 -11.82 12.46 -52.50
N GLN A 11 -12.63 13.46 -52.16
CA GLN A 11 -12.28 14.87 -51.99
C GLN A 11 -11.39 15.11 -50.75
N SER A 12 -10.33 15.89 -50.96
CA SER A 12 -9.52 16.51 -49.90
C SER A 12 -10.27 17.74 -49.35
N GLY A 13 -10.75 17.64 -48.11
CA GLY A 13 -11.32 18.77 -47.37
C GLY A 13 -10.22 19.71 -46.86
N SER A 14 -10.12 20.87 -47.50
CA SER A 14 -9.39 22.05 -47.03
C SER A 14 -10.17 22.76 -45.92
N TRP A 15 -9.59 22.89 -44.73
CA TRP A 15 -10.06 23.81 -43.68
C TRP A 15 -9.07 24.96 -43.52
N PRO A 16 -9.41 26.21 -43.86
CA PRO A 16 -8.68 27.37 -43.41
C PRO A 16 -9.34 27.91 -42.13
N PHE A 17 -8.63 27.86 -41.00
CA PHE A 17 -8.96 28.69 -39.84
C PHE A 17 -8.37 30.09 -40.08
N PRO A 18 -9.17 31.18 -40.11
CA PRO A 18 -8.62 32.51 -40.13
C PRO A 18 -8.25 32.96 -38.72
N LEU A 19 -7.00 33.41 -38.58
CA LEU A 19 -6.56 34.35 -37.55
C LEU A 19 -7.39 35.63 -37.67
N PHE A 20 -8.07 36.03 -36.59
CA PHE A 20 -8.61 37.38 -36.46
C PHE A 20 -8.60 37.80 -34.99
N ILE A 21 -7.44 38.26 -34.50
CA ILE A 21 -7.36 38.99 -33.23
C ILE A 21 -7.52 40.47 -33.55
N LYS A 22 -8.70 40.98 -33.19
CA LYS A 22 -9.12 42.36 -33.37
C LYS A 22 -8.37 43.26 -32.38
N ARG A 23 -7.56 44.17 -32.91
CA ARG A 23 -6.95 45.31 -32.21
C ARG A 23 -8.06 46.26 -31.76
N GLY A 24 -8.17 46.52 -30.45
CA GLY A 24 -9.10 47.48 -29.87
C GLY A 24 -8.40 48.40 -28.89
N ASN A 25 -8.38 49.70 -29.22
CA ASN A 25 -7.91 50.81 -28.39
C ASN A 25 -8.61 50.85 -27.03
N VAL A 26 -7.84 51.05 -25.95
CA VAL A 26 -8.35 51.35 -24.61
C VAL A 26 -7.97 52.79 -24.28
N PRO A 27 -8.95 53.71 -24.09
CA PRO A 27 -8.65 55.07 -23.67
C PRO A 27 -8.44 55.15 -22.16
N TRP A 28 -7.41 55.92 -21.85
CA TRP A 28 -6.92 56.44 -20.59
C TRP A 28 -7.95 57.43 -20.00
N TRP A 29 -8.55 57.13 -18.84
CA TRP A 29 -9.07 58.09 -17.83
C TRP A 29 -9.64 57.32 -16.62
N GLY A 30 -9.27 57.72 -15.41
CA GLY A 30 -9.94 57.27 -14.18
C GLY A 30 -9.02 56.90 -13.01
N LEU A 31 -8.33 57.89 -12.46
CA LEU A 31 -7.76 57.85 -11.11
C LEU A 31 -8.88 57.56 -10.09
N ILE A 32 -8.95 56.35 -9.53
CA ILE A 32 -9.64 56.09 -8.27
C ILE A 32 -8.70 55.30 -7.35
N LEU A 33 -8.45 55.97 -6.23
CA LEU A 33 -7.68 55.58 -5.07
C LEU A 33 -8.29 54.32 -4.43
N CYS A 34 -7.73 53.14 -4.68
CA CYS A 34 -7.92 51.97 -3.84
C CYS A 34 -6.55 51.54 -3.33
N VAL A 35 -6.25 51.95 -2.11
CA VAL A 35 -5.11 51.48 -1.32
C VAL A 35 -5.24 49.96 -1.21
N LEU A 36 -4.53 49.25 -2.08
CA LEU A 36 -4.32 47.82 -1.98
C LEU A 36 -3.47 47.58 -0.72
N PHE A 37 -4.15 47.23 0.37
CA PHE A 37 -3.57 46.55 1.52
C PHE A 37 -3.04 45.18 1.04
N PHE A 38 -1.83 45.16 0.48
CA PHE A 38 -1.05 43.94 0.31
C PHE A 38 -0.54 43.52 1.68
N SER A 39 -1.39 42.87 2.46
CA SER A 39 -0.95 42.09 3.61
C SER A 39 -0.23 40.84 3.07
N PRO A 40 1.09 40.68 3.26
CA PRO A 40 1.75 39.41 3.02
C PRO A 40 1.18 38.40 4.02
N GLY A 41 0.20 37.61 3.57
CA GLY A 41 -0.28 36.45 4.29
C GLY A 41 0.87 35.45 4.38
N CYS A 42 1.65 35.51 5.45
CA CYS A 42 2.53 34.43 5.85
C CYS A 42 1.62 33.26 6.24
N THR A 43 1.30 32.38 5.30
CA THR A 43 0.85 31.03 5.64
C THR A 43 2.04 30.34 6.29
N THR A 44 2.15 30.46 7.61
CA THR A 44 2.92 29.51 8.39
C THR A 44 2.28 28.16 8.15
N PRO A 45 2.99 27.16 7.57
CA PRO A 45 2.48 25.81 7.56
C PRO A 45 2.29 25.42 9.04
N VAL A 46 1.03 25.28 9.46
CA VAL A 46 0.71 24.66 10.75
C VAL A 46 1.20 23.22 10.62
N HIS A 47 2.44 23.00 11.02
CA HIS A 47 2.97 21.67 11.21
C HIS A 47 2.18 21.10 12.39
N LYS A 48 1.09 20.38 12.09
CA LYS A 48 0.37 19.59 13.08
C LYS A 48 1.39 18.61 13.65
N ARG A 49 2.02 19.00 14.75
CA ARG A 49 2.89 18.15 15.52
C ARG A 49 1.96 17.17 16.22
N THR A 50 1.63 16.09 15.54
CA THR A 50 0.92 14.96 16.15
C THR A 50 1.81 14.51 17.31
N ALA A 51 1.34 14.69 18.53
CA ALA A 51 2.05 14.17 19.69
C ALA A 51 2.06 12.65 19.54
N VAL A 52 3.25 12.08 19.34
CA VAL A 52 3.44 10.64 19.28
C VAL A 52 3.95 10.18 20.64
N SER A 53 3.23 9.25 21.25
CA SER A 53 3.68 8.57 22.47
C SER A 53 4.22 7.20 22.10
N THR A 54 5.49 6.95 22.42
CA THR A 54 6.13 5.64 22.23
C THR A 54 6.00 4.85 23.53
N ILE A 55 5.45 3.63 23.44
CA ILE A 55 5.48 2.67 24.53
C ILE A 55 6.35 1.47 24.16
N VAL A 56 6.96 0.84 25.15
CA VAL A 56 7.63 -0.45 24.99
C VAL A 56 6.70 -1.54 25.53
N ILE A 57 6.47 -2.57 24.72
CA ILE A 57 5.70 -3.76 25.09
C ILE A 57 6.68 -4.92 25.25
N GLU A 58 6.69 -5.49 26.45
CA GLU A 58 7.49 -6.67 26.78
C GLU A 58 6.83 -7.95 26.22
N PRO A 59 7.62 -9.00 25.91
CA PRO A 59 7.10 -10.28 25.47
C PRO A 59 6.08 -10.86 26.45
N MET A 60 4.99 -11.43 25.93
CA MET A 60 3.98 -12.06 26.76
C MET A 60 4.48 -13.44 27.21
N THR A 61 5.05 -13.50 28.42
CA THR A 61 5.53 -14.74 29.05
C THR A 61 4.39 -15.37 29.86
N GLY A 62 3.33 -15.84 29.20
CA GLY A 62 2.16 -16.45 29.85
C GLY A 62 1.11 -16.95 28.87
N THR A 63 0.26 -17.89 29.30
CA THR A 63 -0.71 -18.66 28.48
C THR A 63 -1.82 -17.85 27.79
N ALA A 64 -1.75 -16.51 27.81
CA ALA A 64 -2.63 -15.64 27.05
C ALA A 64 -2.00 -15.32 25.70
N GLU A 65 -1.88 -16.33 24.84
CA GLU A 65 -1.55 -16.11 23.43
C GLU A 65 -2.71 -15.31 22.81
N THR A 66 -2.44 -14.08 22.39
CA THR A 66 -3.45 -13.30 21.66
C THR A 66 -3.67 -13.99 20.33
N LYS A 67 -4.70 -14.85 20.28
CA LYS A 67 -5.05 -15.58 19.07
C LYS A 67 -5.35 -14.58 17.97
N LEU A 68 -4.58 -14.67 16.90
CA LEU A 68 -4.77 -13.82 15.74
C LEU A 68 -6.12 -14.13 15.08
N ALA A 69 -6.86 -13.08 14.73
CA ALA A 69 -8.09 -13.27 13.96
C ALA A 69 -7.75 -13.74 12.54
N ALA A 70 -8.48 -14.74 12.04
CA ALA A 70 -8.38 -15.17 10.65
C ALA A 70 -8.81 -14.04 9.70
N PHE A 71 -8.11 -13.91 8.58
CA PHE A 71 -8.40 -12.88 7.59
C PHE A 71 -8.09 -13.34 6.17
N ARG A 72 -8.75 -12.68 5.22
CA ARG A 72 -8.36 -12.66 3.83
C ARG A 72 -8.15 -11.21 3.41
N LEU A 73 -7.07 -10.95 2.68
CA LEU A 73 -6.82 -9.66 2.07
C LEU A 73 -6.45 -9.82 0.60
N ILE A 74 -6.83 -8.81 -0.18
CA ILE A 74 -6.41 -8.63 -1.55
C ILE A 74 -5.81 -7.24 -1.65
N GLY A 75 -4.69 -7.14 -2.35
CA GLY A 75 -4.01 -5.87 -2.49
C GLY A 75 -2.88 -5.90 -3.49
N ARG A 76 -1.99 -4.93 -3.32
CA ARG A 76 -0.80 -4.72 -4.12
C ARG A 76 0.41 -4.62 -3.21
N VAL A 77 1.49 -5.25 -3.63
CA VAL A 77 2.76 -5.25 -2.91
C VAL A 77 3.87 -4.78 -3.82
N SER A 78 4.78 -3.99 -3.26
CA SER A 78 6.05 -3.67 -3.87
C SER A 78 7.16 -3.99 -2.88
N VAL A 79 8.12 -4.80 -3.31
CA VAL A 79 9.30 -5.18 -2.56
C VAL A 79 10.51 -4.58 -3.27
N THR A 80 11.35 -3.90 -2.50
CA THR A 80 12.62 -3.34 -2.96
C THR A 80 13.71 -3.89 -2.05
N GLY A 81 14.41 -4.92 -2.52
CA GLY A 81 15.61 -5.45 -1.87
C GLY A 81 16.89 -4.92 -2.53
N ASP A 82 18.04 -5.26 -1.95
CA ASP A 82 19.36 -4.86 -2.48
C ASP A 82 19.68 -5.45 -3.86
N LYS A 83 19.18 -6.66 -4.13
CA LYS A 83 19.46 -7.41 -5.38
C LYS A 83 18.25 -7.50 -6.27
N ASP A 84 17.13 -7.86 -5.67
CA ASP A 84 15.91 -8.18 -6.39
C ASP A 84 14.75 -7.28 -5.94
N SER A 85 13.80 -7.08 -6.84
CA SER A 85 12.60 -6.31 -6.57
C SER A 85 11.38 -7.00 -7.16
N PHE A 86 10.23 -6.77 -6.52
CA PHE A 86 8.96 -7.30 -6.97
C PHE A 86 7.90 -6.21 -6.91
N SER A 87 6.98 -6.20 -7.86
CA SER A 87 5.80 -5.35 -7.78
C SER A 87 4.63 -6.04 -8.46
N GLY A 88 3.48 -6.10 -7.79
CA GLY A 88 2.33 -6.77 -8.33
C GLY A 88 1.18 -6.92 -7.34
N GLY A 89 0.28 -7.86 -7.65
CA GLY A 89 -0.84 -8.21 -6.79
C GLY A 89 -0.43 -9.16 -5.67
N VAL A 90 -1.15 -9.11 -4.56
CA VAL A 90 -1.07 -10.08 -3.48
C VAL A 90 -2.47 -10.50 -3.06
N GLN A 91 -2.67 -11.79 -2.88
CA GLN A 91 -3.80 -12.35 -2.15
C GLN A 91 -3.24 -13.12 -0.97
N TRP A 92 -3.77 -12.88 0.23
CA TRP A 92 -3.30 -13.57 1.42
C TRP A 92 -4.48 -14.02 2.26
N HIS A 93 -4.50 -15.32 2.54
CA HIS A 93 -5.39 -15.97 3.46
C HIS A 93 -4.60 -16.44 4.69
N HIS A 94 -4.98 -15.94 5.85
CA HIS A 94 -4.44 -16.35 7.15
C HIS A 94 -5.55 -17.02 7.97
N ALA A 95 -5.27 -18.21 8.48
CA ALA A 95 -6.17 -18.98 9.33
C ALA A 95 -5.37 -19.80 10.36
N ASP A 96 -6.08 -20.42 11.31
CA ASP A 96 -5.46 -21.27 12.35
C ASP A 96 -4.62 -22.43 11.78
N ALA A 97 -4.95 -22.91 10.58
CA ALA A 97 -4.24 -23.98 9.91
C ALA A 97 -2.91 -23.53 9.27
N GLY A 98 -2.75 -22.22 9.04
CA GLY A 98 -1.59 -21.64 8.38
C GLY A 98 -1.91 -20.48 7.45
N ASP A 99 -0.96 -20.19 6.58
CA ASP A 99 -0.99 -19.06 5.66
C ASP A 99 -0.91 -19.52 4.21
N GLU A 100 -1.66 -18.86 3.35
CA GLU A 100 -1.55 -19.01 1.90
C GLU A 100 -1.44 -17.62 1.25
N ILE A 101 -0.34 -17.38 0.54
CA ILE A 101 -0.04 -16.12 -0.13
C ILE A 101 0.17 -16.39 -1.62
N LEU A 102 -0.59 -15.70 -2.46
CA LEU A 102 -0.42 -15.70 -3.91
C LEU A 102 0.12 -14.35 -4.36
N LEU A 103 1.30 -14.36 -4.98
CA LEU A 103 1.91 -13.21 -5.62
C LEU A 103 1.59 -13.22 -7.11
N LEU A 104 1.11 -12.09 -7.61
CA LEU A 104 0.68 -11.93 -9.00
C LEU A 104 1.52 -10.86 -9.69
N SER A 105 1.86 -11.04 -10.97
CA SER A 105 2.42 -9.99 -11.80
C SER A 105 1.39 -8.87 -12.01
N PRO A 106 1.79 -7.68 -12.48
CA PRO A 106 0.85 -6.60 -12.82
C PRO A 106 -0.21 -7.00 -13.86
N LEU A 107 0.05 -8.02 -14.66
CA LEU A 107 -0.88 -8.58 -15.65
C LEU A 107 -1.80 -9.66 -15.08
N GLY A 108 -1.71 -9.96 -13.77
CA GLY A 108 -2.54 -10.93 -13.08
C GLY A 108 -2.06 -12.39 -13.17
N GLN A 109 -0.86 -12.64 -13.70
CA GLN A 109 -0.29 -13.99 -13.76
C GLN A 109 0.31 -14.38 -12.41
N ALA A 110 0.14 -15.64 -11.99
CA ALA A 110 0.79 -16.15 -10.79
C ALA A 110 2.32 -16.15 -10.97
N VAL A 111 3.03 -15.57 -10.00
CA VAL A 111 4.50 -15.54 -9.92
C VAL A 111 4.99 -16.54 -8.89
N ALA A 112 4.36 -16.56 -7.72
CA ALA A 112 4.64 -17.53 -6.68
C ALA A 112 3.42 -17.73 -5.78
N GLN A 113 3.24 -18.96 -5.30
CA GLN A 113 2.31 -19.31 -4.23
C GLN A 113 3.13 -19.81 -3.04
N ILE A 114 2.94 -19.19 -1.88
CA ILE A 114 3.58 -19.56 -0.62
C ILE A 114 2.51 -20.16 0.28
N ARG A 115 2.71 -21.39 0.74
CA ARG A 115 1.83 -22.07 1.68
C ARG A 115 2.62 -22.46 2.91
N ARG A 116 2.18 -22.00 4.07
CA ARG A 116 2.72 -22.40 5.36
C ARG A 116 1.67 -23.15 6.13
N ASP A 117 2.03 -24.29 6.68
CA ASP A 117 1.19 -25.06 7.60
C ASP A 117 2.05 -25.63 8.74
N ARG A 118 1.55 -26.64 9.43
CA ARG A 118 2.27 -27.31 10.54
C ARG A 118 3.45 -28.17 10.08
N GLU A 119 3.48 -28.58 8.80
CA GLU A 119 4.53 -29.42 8.24
C GLU A 119 5.72 -28.59 7.73
N GLY A 120 5.48 -27.33 7.38
CA GLY A 120 6.51 -26.37 7.04
C GLY A 120 6.02 -25.33 6.05
N VAL A 121 6.91 -24.91 5.16
CA VAL A 121 6.66 -23.89 4.14
C VAL A 121 6.94 -24.46 2.77
N TYR A 122 5.97 -24.30 1.87
CA TYR A 122 6.07 -24.64 0.46
C TYR A 122 5.99 -23.36 -0.38
N LEU A 123 6.79 -23.30 -1.43
CA LEU A 123 6.75 -22.23 -2.42
C LEU A 123 6.69 -22.83 -3.81
N THR A 124 5.63 -22.53 -4.56
CA THR A 124 5.44 -22.97 -5.94
C THR A 124 5.61 -21.78 -6.89
N THR A 125 6.48 -21.88 -7.89
CA THR A 125 6.73 -20.80 -8.87
C THR A 125 5.76 -20.85 -10.06
N SER A 126 5.85 -19.86 -10.95
CA SER A 126 5.13 -19.85 -12.23
C SER A 126 5.41 -21.05 -13.12
N GLU A 127 6.60 -21.64 -13.00
CA GLU A 127 7.07 -22.81 -13.74
C GLU A 127 6.65 -24.14 -13.11
N GLN A 128 5.79 -24.10 -12.08
CA GLN A 128 5.34 -25.26 -11.30
C GLN A 128 6.47 -25.98 -10.53
N GLU A 129 7.62 -25.33 -10.34
CA GLU A 129 8.66 -25.82 -9.43
C GLU A 129 8.21 -25.60 -7.98
N THR A 130 8.35 -26.62 -7.14
CA THR A 130 7.97 -26.56 -5.72
C THR A 130 9.20 -26.71 -4.84
N PHE A 131 9.36 -25.76 -3.91
CA PHE A 131 10.44 -25.71 -2.93
C PHE A 131 9.87 -25.87 -1.53
N TYR A 132 10.68 -26.43 -0.62
CA TYR A 132 10.30 -26.63 0.77
C TYR A 132 11.38 -26.09 1.72
N ALA A 133 10.95 -25.50 2.83
CA ALA A 133 11.79 -25.18 3.98
C ALA A 133 10.96 -25.13 5.28
N LEU A 134 11.64 -25.04 6.42
CA LEU A 134 11.01 -24.84 7.73
C LEU A 134 10.66 -23.38 8.00
N ASP A 135 11.27 -22.44 7.26
CA ASP A 135 11.17 -21.01 7.49
C ASP A 135 10.84 -20.26 6.20
N VAL A 136 9.89 -19.31 6.32
CA VAL A 136 9.37 -18.55 5.18
C VAL A 136 10.40 -17.55 4.68
N GLU A 137 11.11 -16.88 5.58
CA GLU A 137 12.11 -15.87 5.20
C GLU A 137 13.24 -16.50 4.39
N THR A 138 13.75 -17.65 4.85
CA THR A 138 14.78 -18.43 4.16
C THR A 138 14.31 -18.91 2.79
N LEU A 139 13.08 -19.41 2.69
CA LEU A 139 12.55 -19.92 1.42
C LEU A 139 12.35 -18.80 0.39
N THR A 140 11.77 -17.68 0.84
CA THR A 140 11.53 -16.52 -0.03
C THR A 140 12.82 -15.83 -0.45
N GLU A 141 13.83 -15.74 0.42
CA GLU A 141 15.14 -15.22 0.03
C GLU A 141 15.79 -16.09 -1.05
N ARG A 142 15.76 -17.41 -0.88
CA ARG A 142 16.37 -18.35 -1.83
C ARG A 142 15.70 -18.32 -3.19
N VAL A 143 14.37 -18.26 -3.24
CA VAL A 143 13.61 -18.42 -4.50
C VAL A 143 13.22 -17.08 -5.12
N LEU A 144 12.90 -16.07 -4.31
CA LEU A 144 12.40 -14.76 -4.77
C LEU A 144 13.44 -13.63 -4.63
N GLY A 145 14.57 -13.88 -3.94
CA GLY A 145 15.64 -12.90 -3.76
C GLY A 145 15.46 -11.94 -2.58
N TRP A 146 14.40 -12.08 -1.80
CA TRP A 146 14.10 -11.22 -0.65
C TRP A 146 13.36 -11.96 0.46
N ARG A 147 13.59 -11.56 1.72
CA ARG A 147 12.98 -12.19 2.91
C ARG A 147 11.58 -11.65 3.18
N LEU A 148 10.57 -12.51 3.17
CA LEU A 148 9.22 -12.17 3.63
C LEU A 148 9.07 -12.43 5.14
N PRO A 149 8.94 -11.40 6.00
CA PRO A 149 8.88 -11.57 7.45
C PRO A 149 7.51 -12.06 7.94
N LEU A 150 7.04 -13.22 7.46
CA LEU A 150 5.66 -13.68 7.66
C LEU A 150 5.31 -13.82 9.15
N MET A 151 6.28 -14.25 9.98
CA MET A 151 6.12 -14.42 11.42
C MET A 151 5.62 -13.16 12.13
N GLY A 152 6.17 -12.01 11.80
CA GLY A 152 5.74 -10.72 12.34
C GLY A 152 4.63 -10.09 11.50
N LEU A 153 4.70 -10.23 10.17
CA LEU A 153 3.78 -9.57 9.24
C LEU A 153 2.30 -9.94 9.48
N GLN A 154 2.01 -11.18 9.88
CA GLN A 154 0.65 -11.62 10.23
C GLN A 154 0.03 -10.74 11.33
N TYR A 155 0.84 -10.34 12.32
CA TYR A 155 0.44 -9.42 13.39
C TYR A 155 0.40 -7.98 12.87
N TRP A 156 1.49 -7.53 12.25
CA TRP A 156 1.66 -6.14 11.86
C TRP A 156 0.62 -5.67 10.84
N VAL A 157 0.18 -6.53 9.93
CA VAL A 157 -0.87 -6.19 8.94
C VAL A 157 -2.21 -5.84 9.59
N GLN A 158 -2.44 -6.32 10.82
CA GLN A 158 -3.63 -6.02 11.63
C GLN A 158 -3.41 -4.89 12.65
N SER A 159 -2.29 -4.16 12.58
CA SER A 159 -1.88 -3.15 13.59
C SER A 159 -1.68 -3.71 14.99
N VAL A 160 -1.20 -4.95 15.12
CA VAL A 160 -0.80 -5.53 16.40
C VAL A 160 0.66 -5.96 16.35
N ASN A 161 1.35 -5.94 17.48
CA ASN A 161 2.71 -6.48 17.59
C ASN A 161 2.67 -8.00 17.76
N SER A 162 3.75 -8.66 17.37
CA SER A 162 3.97 -10.06 17.74
C SER A 162 4.13 -10.16 19.27
N PRO A 163 3.55 -11.18 19.92
CA PRO A 163 3.70 -11.39 21.36
C PRO A 163 5.06 -12.01 21.74
N ALA A 164 5.81 -12.50 20.75
CA ALA A 164 7.02 -13.30 20.96
C ALA A 164 8.24 -12.46 21.36
N THR A 165 8.29 -11.19 20.96
CA THR A 165 9.46 -10.32 21.13
C THR A 165 9.05 -8.93 21.57
N VAL A 166 10.03 -8.16 22.08
CA VAL A 166 9.82 -6.76 22.49
C VAL A 166 9.36 -5.94 21.27
N ALA A 167 8.39 -5.07 21.49
CA ALA A 167 7.94 -4.12 20.47
C ALA A 167 7.92 -2.70 21.01
N GLU A 168 8.35 -1.73 20.22
CA GLU A 168 8.08 -0.33 20.46
C GLU A 168 6.89 0.10 19.62
N ILE A 169 5.90 0.76 20.23
CA ILE A 169 4.68 1.20 19.55
C ILE A 169 4.51 2.70 19.71
N ASP A 170 4.45 3.38 18.58
CA ASP A 170 4.12 4.79 18.48
C ASP A 170 2.61 4.95 18.31
N ARG A 171 1.97 5.74 19.18
CA ARG A 171 0.56 6.10 19.06
C ARG A 171 0.37 7.60 18.91
N ASP A 172 -0.63 8.00 18.12
CA ASP A 172 -1.09 9.38 18.12
C ASP A 172 -1.94 9.73 19.36
N ILE A 173 -2.39 10.98 19.42
CA ILE A 173 -3.21 11.50 20.53
C ILE A 173 -4.56 10.78 20.70
N ASP A 174 -5.07 10.16 19.63
CA ASP A 174 -6.32 9.39 19.64
C ASP A 174 -6.06 7.90 19.99
N GLY A 175 -4.82 7.56 20.35
CA GLY A 175 -4.40 6.19 20.68
C GLY A 175 -4.22 5.30 19.45
N THR A 176 -4.18 5.87 18.26
CA THR A 176 -4.02 5.14 16.99
C THR A 176 -2.56 4.75 16.79
N ILE A 177 -2.28 3.48 16.50
CA ILE A 177 -0.91 2.98 16.29
C ILE A 177 -0.34 3.51 14.97
N MET A 178 0.59 4.47 15.02
CA MET A 178 1.21 5.09 13.85
C MET A 178 2.41 4.30 13.34
N ALA A 179 3.16 3.67 14.25
CA ALA A 179 4.26 2.78 13.90
C ALA A 179 4.48 1.68 14.93
N ILE A 180 5.06 0.57 14.50
CA ILE A 180 5.60 -0.50 15.34
C ILE A 180 7.07 -0.71 14.94
N ARG A 181 7.97 -0.82 15.92
CA ARG A 181 9.34 -1.30 15.71
C ARG A 181 9.52 -2.62 16.45
N GLN A 182 9.86 -3.67 15.73
CA GLN A 182 9.98 -5.03 16.28
C GLN A 182 10.87 -5.88 15.37
N ASP A 183 11.74 -6.71 15.96
CA ASP A 183 12.63 -7.64 15.22
C ASP A 183 13.49 -6.98 14.11
N GLY A 184 13.90 -5.73 14.34
CA GLY A 184 14.68 -4.93 13.38
C GLY A 184 13.86 -4.36 12.22
N TRP A 185 12.53 -4.54 12.22
CA TRP A 185 11.60 -3.93 11.29
C TRP A 185 11.01 -2.65 11.86
N GLU A 186 10.86 -1.64 11.00
CA GLU A 186 10.02 -0.46 11.23
C GLU A 186 8.78 -0.57 10.34
N ILE A 187 7.60 -0.61 10.95
CA ILE A 187 6.30 -0.71 10.30
C ILE A 187 5.57 0.61 10.47
N SER A 188 5.37 1.36 9.39
CA SER A 188 4.61 2.61 9.39
C SER A 188 3.20 2.41 8.81
N TYR A 189 2.18 2.88 9.51
CA TYR A 189 0.78 2.82 9.07
C TYR A 189 0.38 4.15 8.42
N LEU A 190 0.41 4.20 7.08
CA LEU A 190 0.28 5.45 6.32
C LEU A 190 -1.17 5.78 5.93
N SER A 191 -2.04 4.79 5.90
CA SER A 191 -3.46 4.97 5.57
C SER A 191 -4.29 3.85 6.17
N ARG A 192 -5.56 4.14 6.49
CA ARG A 192 -6.56 3.19 7.00
C ARG A 192 -7.85 3.31 6.21
N PHE A 193 -8.67 2.26 6.27
CA PHE A 193 -10.03 2.35 5.77
C PHE A 193 -10.87 3.25 6.70
N PRO A 194 -11.73 4.13 6.15
CA PRO A 194 -12.71 4.84 6.95
C PRO A 194 -13.60 3.83 7.67
N MET A 195 -13.77 3.97 8.99
CA MET A 195 -14.76 3.19 9.72
C MET A 195 -16.10 3.94 9.67
N PRO A 196 -17.17 3.38 9.08
CA PRO A 196 -18.48 4.02 9.13
C PRO A 196 -19.00 4.02 10.57
N GLY A 197 -19.44 5.17 11.08
CA GLY A 197 -20.18 5.27 12.35
C GLY A 197 -19.38 5.58 13.62
N ILE A 198 -18.07 5.84 13.55
CA ILE A 198 -17.31 6.43 14.67
C ILE A 198 -16.92 7.85 14.30
N GLU A 199 -17.70 8.83 14.77
CA GLU A 199 -17.42 10.26 14.54
C GLU A 199 -16.43 10.86 15.56
N THR A 200 -16.00 10.12 16.59
CA THR A 200 -15.12 10.65 17.65
C THR A 200 -14.15 9.62 18.28
N VAL A 201 -12.87 10.00 18.28
CA VAL A 201 -11.79 9.76 19.29
C VAL A 201 -11.33 8.32 19.61
N GLN A 202 -11.91 7.26 19.06
CA GLN A 202 -11.26 5.94 19.07
C GLN A 202 -11.20 5.33 17.67
N ALA A 203 -10.13 5.64 16.93
CA ALA A 203 -9.73 4.89 15.73
C ALA A 203 -9.18 3.47 16.06
N GLN A 204 -9.45 2.97 17.26
CA GLN A 204 -9.18 1.61 17.71
C GLN A 204 -10.12 0.67 16.95
N GLY A 205 -9.66 0.16 15.81
CA GLY A 205 -10.38 -0.80 14.98
C GLY A 205 -10.41 -0.49 13.48
N ALA A 206 -9.94 0.69 13.06
CA ALA A 206 -9.81 1.00 11.63
C ALA A 206 -8.69 0.15 11.01
N ARG A 207 -9.06 -0.73 10.06
CA ARG A 207 -8.09 -1.63 9.42
C ARG A 207 -7.08 -0.84 8.57
N PRO A 208 -5.79 -1.23 8.60
CA PRO A 208 -4.80 -0.68 7.70
C PRO A 208 -5.19 -0.80 6.24
N ARG A 209 -4.87 0.24 5.48
CA ARG A 209 -4.99 0.29 4.03
C ARG A 209 -3.62 0.40 3.37
N LEU A 210 -2.68 1.10 3.99
CA LEU A 210 -1.32 1.23 3.49
C LEU A 210 -0.31 1.06 4.62
N LEU A 211 0.57 0.09 4.46
CA LEU A 211 1.69 -0.14 5.35
C LEU A 211 3.01 -0.03 4.57
N MET A 212 4.02 0.49 5.25
CA MET A 212 5.40 0.46 4.79
C MET A 212 6.23 -0.27 5.84
N LEU A 213 6.90 -1.34 5.46
CA LEU A 213 7.80 -2.09 6.31
C LEU A 213 9.23 -1.85 5.82
N LYS A 214 10.14 -1.53 6.72
CA LYS A 214 11.54 -1.26 6.41
C LYS A 214 12.46 -2.00 7.35
N ARG A 215 13.55 -2.51 6.80
CA ARG A 215 14.77 -2.92 7.50
C ARG A 215 15.96 -2.57 6.61
N PRO A 216 17.20 -2.62 7.11
CA PRO A 216 18.37 -2.41 6.26
C PRO A 216 18.35 -3.34 5.04
N GLY A 217 18.47 -2.75 3.85
CA GLY A 217 18.52 -3.47 2.57
C GLY A 217 17.18 -4.01 2.05
N LEU A 218 16.05 -3.75 2.73
CA LEU A 218 14.74 -4.26 2.31
C LEU A 218 13.59 -3.33 2.73
N GLN A 219 12.78 -2.96 1.74
CA GLN A 219 11.54 -2.22 1.92
C GLN A 219 10.36 -2.98 1.29
N ILE A 220 9.25 -3.09 2.03
CA ILE A 220 8.00 -3.68 1.56
C ILE A 220 6.89 -2.65 1.72
N LYS A 221 6.23 -2.28 0.63
CA LYS A 221 5.04 -1.45 0.61
C LYS A 221 3.83 -2.33 0.32
N LEU A 222 2.87 -2.37 1.25
CA LEU A 222 1.63 -3.12 1.09
C LEU A 222 0.44 -2.15 1.03
N ILE A 223 -0.27 -2.14 -0.09
CA ILE A 223 -1.54 -1.46 -0.25
C ILE A 223 -2.63 -2.53 -0.21
N ILE A 224 -3.51 -2.45 0.76
CA ILE A 224 -4.64 -3.37 0.91
C ILE A 224 -5.84 -2.73 0.22
N ASP A 225 -6.41 -3.43 -0.74
CA ASP A 225 -7.57 -2.95 -1.50
C ASP A 225 -8.88 -3.45 -0.86
N SER A 226 -8.88 -4.67 -0.31
CA SER A 226 -10.01 -5.23 0.42
C SER A 226 -9.60 -6.15 1.55
N TRP A 227 -10.47 -6.21 2.56
CA TRP A 227 -10.42 -7.14 3.68
C TRP A 227 -11.69 -7.97 3.67
N ASN A 228 -11.57 -9.27 3.94
CA ASN A 228 -12.69 -10.15 4.21
C ASN A 228 -12.37 -10.91 5.52
N PRO A 229 -13.31 -10.99 6.47
CA PRO A 229 -13.11 -11.87 7.63
C PRO A 229 -12.85 -13.31 7.13
N GLY A 230 -11.84 -13.96 7.71
CA GLY A 230 -11.42 -15.31 7.31
C GLY A 230 -12.39 -16.35 7.85
N ASN A 231 -13.68 -16.23 7.53
CA ASN A 231 -14.70 -17.17 7.96
C ASN A 231 -14.30 -18.56 7.44
N GLN A 232 -14.26 -19.52 8.36
CA GLN A 232 -14.06 -20.94 8.11
C GLN A 232 -15.19 -21.50 7.25
#